data_AF-A0A849CIP0-F1
#
_entry.id   AF-A0A849CIP0-F1
#
_cell.length_a   1.000
_cell.length_b   1.000
_cell.length_c   1.000
_cell.angle_alpha   90.00
_cell.angle_beta   90.00
_cell.angle_gamma   90.00
#
_symmetry.space_group_name_H-M   'P 1'
#
loop_
_entity.id
_entity.type
_entity.pdbx_description
1 polymer ?
#
loop_
_entity_poly.entity_id
_entity_poly.type
_entity_poly.pdbx_seq_one_letter_code
_entity_poly.pdbx_strand_id
1 'polypeptide(L)'
;MKVAPDIRLDALRGSAPRLRYNARSLAALENNPRCTLRAVLDTSGSDKAAIADHAGYPTPFGRSIFAITRGNSFEKMVKDNGCAELLRVLREVLELPIPQVGYRDLNDVGGDSSLSARYTKTESLLVAAARGKGNGHLYDHPLLRMEVGGHPVYLEPDLVAFKFGDRLYVVEIKSFPVVDGQADAALVKSATTQACAYILALRAMLTAAGIDDPDIVSDKIVLIGPKNFTNRPTGAFVDARNQVNNLARQLSRIGRIGDLLDLLPDGLTFDLSPDESGRPQRPRDELLAALDAVPASYRPDCLSHCEMAYFCRSRARAAGSLDVLGSIVTEPLGGIDTVTMALGLARGAIEPNDEQVEMAVALRHAARLRAELIGAVGNTSIGSSR
;
A
#
# COMPACT_ATOMS: atom_id res chain seq x y z
N MET A 1 7.76 -10.40 21.57
CA MET A 1 8.43 -9.39 22.42
C MET A 1 8.03 -8.03 21.87
N LYS A 2 7.40 -7.15 22.66
CA LYS A 2 7.00 -5.81 22.16
C LYS A 2 8.26 -5.04 21.79
N VAL A 3 8.34 -4.53 20.56
CA VAL A 3 9.49 -3.74 20.13
C VAL A 3 9.27 -2.33 20.67
N ALA A 4 10.17 -1.82 21.52
CA ALA A 4 10.06 -0.44 21.97
C ALA A 4 10.25 0.49 20.77
N PRO A 5 9.47 1.59 20.64
CA PRO A 5 9.72 2.60 19.62
C PRO A 5 11.15 3.12 19.68
N ASP A 6 11.84 3.16 18.53
CA ASP A 6 13.17 3.77 18.42
C ASP A 6 13.02 5.30 18.45
N ILE A 7 13.57 5.95 19.47
CA ILE A 7 13.46 7.40 19.69
C ILE A 7 14.01 8.23 18.51
N ARG A 8 14.93 7.68 17.71
CA ARG A 8 15.49 8.37 16.53
C ARG A 8 14.42 8.61 15.47
N LEU A 9 13.37 7.80 15.42
CA LEU A 9 12.22 8.01 14.54
C LEU A 9 11.48 9.32 14.87
N ASP A 10 11.41 9.68 16.15
CA ASP A 10 10.81 10.95 16.56
C ASP A 10 11.71 12.13 16.18
N ALA A 11 13.04 11.98 16.27
CA ALA A 11 13.98 13.01 15.81
C ALA A 11 13.88 13.25 14.29
N LEU A 12 13.73 12.18 13.50
CA LEU A 12 13.53 12.26 12.05
C LEU A 12 12.26 13.00 11.67
N ARG A 13 11.17 12.81 12.44
CA ARG A 13 9.91 13.55 12.27
C ARG A 13 9.99 14.99 12.77
N GLY A 14 10.72 15.21 13.87
CA GLY A 14 10.82 16.48 14.57
C GLY A 14 9.53 16.85 15.32
N SER A 15 9.19 18.13 15.28
CA SER A 15 8.08 18.72 16.04
C SER A 15 6.67 18.38 15.49
N ALA A 16 6.55 18.02 14.20
CA ALA A 16 5.27 17.76 13.55
C ALA A 16 4.54 16.54 14.13
N PRO A 17 3.23 16.53 14.39
CA PRO A 17 2.55 15.38 14.99
C PRO A 17 2.72 14.10 14.17
N ARG A 18 2.84 12.96 14.86
CA ARG A 18 2.97 11.65 14.20
C ARG A 18 1.69 11.30 13.43
N LEU A 19 1.82 11.11 12.12
CA LEU A 19 0.73 10.56 11.32
C LEU A 19 0.51 9.08 11.64
N ARG A 20 -0.77 8.70 11.71
CA ARG A 20 -1.18 7.32 11.98
C ARG A 20 -1.18 6.50 10.70
N TYR A 21 -0.72 5.26 10.79
CA TYR A 21 -0.97 4.29 9.75
C TYR A 21 -2.47 3.99 9.64
N ASN A 22 -2.89 3.66 8.42
CA ASN A 22 -4.18 3.07 8.12
C ASN A 22 -3.95 1.92 7.13
N ALA A 23 -5.00 1.15 6.80
CA ALA A 23 -4.86 0.01 5.90
C ALA A 23 -4.27 0.40 4.54
N ARG A 24 -4.58 1.60 4.03
CA ARG A 24 -4.01 2.11 2.77
C ARG A 24 -2.52 2.41 2.88
N SER A 25 -2.07 3.06 3.96
CA SER A 25 -0.63 3.33 4.12
C SER A 25 0.16 2.05 4.36
N LEU A 26 -0.41 1.07 5.07
CA LEU A 26 0.18 -0.27 5.20
C LEU A 26 0.23 -1.01 3.88
N ALA A 27 -0.84 -0.96 3.08
CA ALA A 27 -0.88 -1.59 1.77
C ALA A 27 0.17 -1.01 0.82
N ALA A 28 0.41 0.28 0.92
CA ALA A 28 1.36 0.95 0.06
C ALA A 28 2.82 0.54 0.36
N LEU A 29 3.13 -0.02 1.53
CA LEU A 29 4.45 -0.61 1.84
C LEU A 29 4.81 -1.77 0.91
N GLU A 30 3.82 -2.54 0.42
CA GLU A 30 4.07 -3.65 -0.51
C GLU A 30 4.52 -3.19 -1.90
N ASN A 31 4.14 -1.98 -2.31
CA ASN A 31 4.38 -1.52 -3.68
C ASN A 31 5.84 -1.20 -3.96
N ASN A 32 6.59 -0.81 -2.93
CA ASN A 32 8.02 -0.55 -3.06
C ASN A 32 8.79 -0.86 -1.76
N PRO A 33 8.94 -2.15 -1.43
CA PRO A 33 9.41 -2.60 -0.11
C PRO A 33 10.91 -2.39 0.12
N ARG A 34 11.66 -1.95 -0.90
CA ARG A 34 13.12 -1.71 -0.82
C ARG A 34 13.47 -0.23 -0.70
N CYS A 35 12.49 0.68 -0.74
CA CYS A 35 12.77 2.11 -0.70
C CYS A 35 13.07 2.58 0.73
N THR A 36 14.33 2.91 1.02
CA THR A 36 14.78 3.38 2.34
C THR A 36 14.09 4.68 2.75
N LEU A 37 14.07 5.70 1.88
CA LEU A 37 13.40 6.97 2.17
C LEU A 37 11.94 6.76 2.59
N ARG A 38 11.22 5.88 1.89
CA ARG A 38 9.84 5.53 2.24
C ARG A 38 9.76 4.85 3.60
N ALA A 39 10.58 3.81 3.83
CA ALA A 39 10.57 3.07 5.08
C ALA A 39 10.83 3.98 6.28
N VAL A 40 11.78 4.91 6.15
CA VAL A 40 12.11 5.90 7.19
C VAL A 40 10.93 6.84 7.42
N LEU A 41 10.39 7.48 6.38
CA LEU A 41 9.28 8.44 6.51
C LEU A 41 7.98 7.83 7.02
N ASP A 42 7.64 6.62 6.54
CA ASP A 42 6.46 5.89 7.01
C ASP A 42 6.65 5.49 8.49
N THR A 43 7.83 5.00 8.88
CA THR A 43 8.09 4.54 10.26
C THR A 43 8.32 5.68 11.25
N SER A 44 8.79 6.85 10.82
CA SER A 44 8.80 8.07 11.64
C SER A 44 7.42 8.71 11.78
N GLY A 45 6.45 8.27 10.96
CA GLY A 45 5.11 8.89 10.90
C GLY A 45 5.18 10.33 10.40
N SER A 46 6.14 10.63 9.52
CA SER A 46 6.31 11.95 8.93
C SER A 46 5.21 12.26 7.91
N ASP A 47 4.82 13.53 7.82
CA ASP A 47 3.88 13.99 6.80
C ASP A 47 4.57 14.14 5.44
N LYS A 48 4.61 13.03 4.69
CA LYS A 48 5.19 12.99 3.35
C LYS A 48 4.55 13.97 2.37
N ALA A 49 3.26 14.28 2.54
CA ALA A 49 2.58 15.20 1.65
C ALA A 49 3.06 16.64 1.92
N ALA A 50 3.09 17.06 3.18
CA ALA A 50 3.63 18.36 3.57
C ALA A 50 5.12 18.50 3.23
N ILE A 51 5.91 17.44 3.45
CA ILE A 51 7.33 17.40 3.08
C ILE A 51 7.50 17.55 1.57
N ALA A 52 6.74 16.81 0.75
CA ALA A 52 6.83 16.88 -0.70
C ALA A 52 6.39 18.26 -1.23
N ASP A 53 5.32 18.82 -0.69
CA ASP A 53 4.82 20.16 -1.05
C ASP A 53 5.87 21.24 -0.74
N HIS A 54 6.41 21.25 0.49
CA HIS A 54 7.45 22.21 0.90
C HIS A 54 8.76 22.04 0.12
N ALA A 55 9.09 20.80 -0.26
CA ALA A 55 10.22 20.51 -1.15
C ALA A 55 9.98 20.98 -2.60
N GLY A 56 8.80 21.49 -2.94
CA GLY A 56 8.43 21.96 -4.28
C GLY A 56 8.07 20.83 -5.25
N TYR A 57 7.65 19.68 -4.71
CA TYR A 57 7.17 18.52 -5.45
C TYR A 57 5.77 18.11 -4.98
N PRO A 58 4.78 19.02 -5.01
CA PRO A 58 3.43 18.70 -4.59
C PRO A 58 2.91 17.54 -5.41
N THR A 59 2.40 16.53 -4.71
CA THR A 59 1.79 15.41 -5.40
C THR A 59 0.32 15.71 -5.61
N PRO A 60 -0.22 15.60 -6.84
CA PRO A 60 -1.62 15.91 -7.13
C PRO A 60 -2.61 14.86 -6.58
N PHE A 61 -2.21 14.06 -5.58
CA PHE A 61 -3.10 13.11 -4.91
C PHE A 61 -4.16 13.85 -4.09
N GLY A 62 -5.20 14.33 -4.76
CA GLY A 62 -6.51 14.43 -4.17
C GLY A 62 -7.20 13.08 -4.31
N ARG A 63 -7.69 12.49 -3.21
CA ARG A 63 -8.78 11.52 -3.35
C ARG A 63 -9.90 12.28 -4.06
N SER A 64 -10.30 11.83 -5.25
CA SER A 64 -11.41 12.45 -5.97
C SER A 64 -12.61 12.54 -5.03
N ILE A 65 -13.11 13.75 -4.77
CA ILE A 65 -14.28 13.98 -3.92
C ILE A 65 -15.44 13.13 -4.46
N PHE A 66 -15.60 13.06 -5.78
CA PHE A 66 -16.57 12.20 -6.42
C PHE A 66 -16.37 10.71 -6.11
N ALA A 67 -15.12 10.22 -6.10
CA ALA A 67 -14.83 8.83 -5.75
C ALA A 67 -15.12 8.54 -4.26
N ILE A 68 -14.81 9.48 -3.36
CA ILE A 68 -15.15 9.37 -1.93
C ILE A 68 -16.67 9.36 -1.75
N THR A 69 -17.37 10.36 -2.28
CA THR A 69 -18.83 10.48 -2.15
C THR A 69 -19.53 9.26 -2.74
N ARG A 70 -19.08 8.76 -3.90
CA ARG A 70 -19.59 7.52 -4.51
C ARG A 70 -19.30 6.31 -3.63
N GLY A 71 -18.10 6.20 -3.06
CA GLY A 71 -17.71 5.19 -2.07
C GLY A 71 -18.70 5.14 -0.91
N ASN A 72 -18.81 6.25 -0.19
CA ASN A 72 -19.65 6.36 0.99
C ASN A 72 -21.14 6.12 0.67
N SER A 73 -21.62 6.62 -0.48
CA SER A 73 -23.01 6.41 -0.90
C SER A 73 -23.29 4.94 -1.24
N PHE A 74 -22.35 4.25 -1.90
CA PHE A 74 -22.50 2.84 -2.23
C PHE A 74 -22.45 2.00 -0.95
N GLU A 75 -21.49 2.25 -0.07
CA GLU A 75 -21.37 1.56 1.21
C GLU A 75 -22.62 1.72 2.08
N LYS A 76 -23.11 2.95 2.24
CA LYS A 76 -24.36 3.23 2.97
C LYS A 76 -25.52 2.42 2.39
N MET A 77 -25.69 2.44 1.06
CA MET A 77 -26.75 1.67 0.39
C MET A 77 -26.63 0.17 0.60
N VAL A 78 -25.40 -0.39 0.60
CA VAL A 78 -25.15 -1.81 0.89
C VAL A 78 -25.54 -2.16 2.34
N LYS A 79 -25.38 -1.22 3.27
CA LYS A 79 -25.63 -1.40 4.71
C LYS A 79 -27.04 -1.00 5.16
N ASP A 80 -27.79 -0.28 4.33
CA ASP A 80 -29.16 0.14 4.60
C ASP A 80 -30.11 -1.05 4.86
N ASN A 81 -31.27 -0.77 5.47
CA ASN A 81 -32.31 -1.77 5.77
C ASN A 81 -31.80 -2.97 6.58
N GLY A 82 -30.92 -2.74 7.54
CA GLY A 82 -30.33 -3.81 8.37
C GLY A 82 -29.40 -4.73 7.58
N CYS A 83 -28.67 -4.17 6.61
CA CYS A 83 -27.73 -4.91 5.76
C CYS A 83 -28.36 -6.00 4.88
N ALA A 84 -29.63 -5.84 4.46
CA ALA A 84 -30.34 -6.85 3.68
C ALA A 84 -29.62 -7.22 2.36
N GLU A 85 -29.13 -6.22 1.62
CA GLU A 85 -28.40 -6.45 0.35
C GLU A 85 -27.02 -7.06 0.58
N LEU A 86 -26.29 -6.61 1.60
CA LEU A 86 -25.03 -7.21 2.03
C LEU A 86 -25.22 -8.69 2.39
N LEU A 87 -26.24 -9.01 3.19
CA LEU A 87 -26.60 -10.37 3.58
C LEU A 87 -26.97 -11.24 2.38
N ARG A 88 -27.69 -10.70 1.41
CA ARG A 88 -28.02 -11.40 0.15
C ARG A 88 -26.75 -11.78 -0.59
N VAL A 89 -25.83 -10.84 -0.80
CA VAL A 89 -24.55 -11.09 -1.48
C VAL A 89 -23.70 -12.09 -0.71
N LEU A 90 -23.58 -11.94 0.61
CA LEU A 90 -22.81 -12.89 1.42
C LEU A 90 -23.41 -14.29 1.42
N ARG A 91 -24.74 -14.44 1.41
CA ARG A 91 -25.42 -15.73 1.24
C ARG A 91 -25.10 -16.37 -0.12
N GLU A 92 -25.10 -15.57 -1.19
CA GLU A 92 -24.76 -16.04 -2.54
C GLU A 92 -23.28 -16.49 -2.63
N VAL A 93 -22.35 -15.74 -2.03
CA VAL A 93 -20.91 -16.02 -2.12
C VAL A 93 -20.45 -17.11 -1.16
N LEU A 94 -20.97 -17.13 0.07
CA LEU A 94 -20.56 -18.06 1.12
C LEU A 94 -21.51 -19.27 1.26
N GLU A 95 -22.55 -19.35 0.43
CA GLU A 95 -23.58 -20.41 0.46
C GLU A 95 -24.24 -20.57 1.84
N LEU A 96 -24.54 -19.44 2.51
CA LEU A 96 -25.03 -19.46 3.89
C LEU A 96 -26.49 -19.94 3.99
N PRO A 97 -26.83 -20.74 5.02
CA PRO A 97 -28.21 -21.10 5.28
C PRO A 97 -29.02 -19.87 5.75
N ILE A 98 -30.31 -19.85 5.41
CA ILE A 98 -31.24 -18.74 5.69
C ILE A 98 -31.33 -18.35 7.19
N PRO A 99 -31.37 -19.28 8.18
CA PRO A 99 -31.75 -18.95 9.56
C PRO A 99 -30.74 -18.20 10.44
N GLN A 100 -29.54 -17.82 9.99
CA GLN A 100 -28.46 -17.46 10.94
C GLN A 100 -27.57 -16.29 10.50
N VAL A 101 -28.07 -15.04 10.58
CA VAL A 101 -27.14 -13.91 10.57
C VAL A 101 -27.58 -12.81 11.54
N GLY A 102 -26.85 -12.67 12.65
CA GLY A 102 -26.97 -11.52 13.56
C GLY A 102 -26.00 -10.42 13.13
N TYR A 103 -26.52 -9.19 12.98
CA TYR A 103 -25.74 -7.99 12.67
C TYR A 103 -25.39 -7.22 13.94
N ARG A 104 -24.16 -6.70 14.02
CA ARG A 104 -23.67 -5.87 15.13
C ARG A 104 -22.88 -4.68 14.58
N ASP A 105 -23.41 -3.47 14.78
CA ASP A 105 -22.68 -2.23 14.54
C ASP A 105 -21.76 -1.91 15.73
N LEU A 106 -20.48 -1.61 15.44
CA LEU A 106 -19.44 -1.29 16.42
C LEU A 106 -18.92 0.14 16.30
N ASN A 107 -19.62 1.00 15.56
CA ASN A 107 -19.34 2.44 15.51
C ASN A 107 -19.55 3.14 16.86
N ASP A 108 -20.49 2.66 17.68
CA ASP A 108 -20.82 3.23 18.99
C ASP A 108 -20.96 2.13 20.05
N VAL A 109 -20.19 2.25 21.15
CA VAL A 109 -20.27 1.35 22.30
C VAL A 109 -21.02 2.05 23.43
N GLY A 110 -22.35 2.06 23.34
CA GLY A 110 -23.20 2.54 24.42
C GLY A 110 -22.98 4.02 24.79
N GLY A 111 -22.63 4.87 23.81
CA GLY A 111 -22.39 6.30 23.98
C GLY A 111 -20.93 6.69 24.18
N ASP A 112 -20.01 5.72 24.34
CA ASP A 112 -18.56 5.95 24.40
C ASP A 112 -17.91 5.66 23.03
N SER A 113 -17.49 6.73 22.35
CA SER A 113 -16.84 6.68 21.03
C SER A 113 -15.30 6.65 21.11
N SER A 114 -14.72 6.52 22.31
CA SER A 114 -13.27 6.44 22.46
C SER A 114 -12.71 5.18 21.77
N LEU A 115 -11.55 5.32 21.12
CA LEU A 115 -10.89 4.21 20.42
C LEU A 115 -10.61 3.02 21.36
N SER A 116 -10.32 3.29 22.63
CA SER A 116 -10.05 2.22 23.61
C SER A 116 -11.31 1.41 23.93
N ALA A 117 -12.45 2.09 24.14
CA ALA A 117 -13.72 1.42 24.40
C ALA A 117 -14.20 0.62 23.18
N ARG A 118 -14.14 1.22 21.99
CA ARG A 118 -14.45 0.56 20.71
C ARG A 118 -13.60 -0.69 20.47
N TYR A 119 -12.28 -0.59 20.69
CA TYR A 119 -11.36 -1.71 20.56
C TYR A 119 -11.70 -2.84 21.55
N THR A 120 -11.88 -2.51 22.84
CA THR A 120 -12.18 -3.49 23.89
C THR A 120 -13.48 -4.25 23.59
N LYS A 121 -14.51 -3.54 23.12
CA LYS A 121 -15.78 -4.16 22.71
C LYS A 121 -15.62 -5.07 21.49
N THR A 122 -14.89 -4.59 20.48
CA THR A 122 -14.58 -5.35 19.27
C THR A 122 -13.86 -6.65 19.62
N GLU A 123 -12.80 -6.57 20.41
CA GLU A 123 -12.00 -7.70 20.87
C GLU A 123 -12.86 -8.72 21.62
N SER A 124 -13.65 -8.28 22.59
CA SER A 124 -14.55 -9.16 23.35
C SER A 124 -15.49 -9.97 22.45
N LEU A 125 -16.09 -9.32 21.45
CA LEU A 125 -17.06 -9.95 20.55
C LEU A 125 -16.41 -10.91 19.54
N LEU A 126 -15.30 -10.50 18.92
CA LEU A 126 -14.60 -11.32 17.93
C LEU A 126 -13.93 -12.54 18.59
N VAL A 127 -13.36 -12.38 19.80
CA VAL A 127 -12.81 -13.50 20.58
C VAL A 127 -13.92 -14.46 21.02
N ALA A 128 -15.09 -13.95 21.42
CA ALA A 128 -16.23 -14.80 21.74
C ALA A 128 -16.67 -15.62 20.51
N ALA A 129 -16.83 -14.97 19.36
CA ALA A 129 -17.22 -15.63 18.11
C ALA A 129 -16.20 -16.69 17.67
N ALA A 130 -14.92 -16.37 17.73
CA ALA A 130 -13.82 -17.29 17.49
C ALA A 130 -13.94 -18.56 18.35
N ARG A 131 -14.27 -18.41 19.65
CA ARG A 131 -14.52 -19.52 20.59
C ARG A 131 -15.87 -20.22 20.41
N GLY A 132 -16.65 -19.88 19.39
CA GLY A 132 -17.98 -20.44 19.15
C GLY A 132 -19.05 -19.93 20.12
N LYS A 133 -18.81 -18.81 20.78
CA LYS A 133 -19.74 -18.17 21.72
C LYS A 133 -20.36 -16.93 21.08
N GLY A 134 -21.68 -16.82 21.10
CA GLY A 134 -22.42 -15.65 20.64
C GLY A 134 -23.33 -15.92 19.44
N ASN A 135 -24.23 -14.97 19.19
CA ASN A 135 -25.31 -15.07 18.17
C ASN A 135 -25.06 -14.14 16.97
N GLY A 136 -23.93 -13.43 16.97
CA GLY A 136 -23.56 -12.45 15.94
C GLY A 136 -22.66 -13.08 14.90
N HIS A 137 -22.99 -12.84 13.63
CA HIS A 137 -22.24 -13.34 12.49
C HIS A 137 -21.75 -12.21 11.59
N LEU A 138 -22.09 -10.94 11.83
CA LEU A 138 -21.54 -9.81 11.08
C LEU A 138 -21.19 -8.68 12.04
N TYR A 139 -19.96 -8.19 11.96
CA TYR A 139 -19.47 -7.06 12.75
C TYR A 139 -19.12 -5.89 11.83
N ASP A 140 -19.89 -4.82 11.92
CA ASP A 140 -19.74 -3.60 11.13
C ASP A 140 -18.84 -2.60 11.86
N HIS A 141 -17.91 -2.00 11.11
CA HIS A 141 -16.88 -1.09 11.62
C HIS A 141 -16.16 -1.53 12.92
N PRO A 142 -15.65 -2.77 12.99
CA PRO A 142 -14.88 -3.23 14.14
C PRO A 142 -13.55 -2.49 14.20
N LEU A 143 -13.10 -2.20 15.41
CA LEU A 143 -11.81 -1.56 15.61
C LEU A 143 -10.75 -2.62 15.93
N LEU A 144 -9.88 -2.90 14.96
CA LEU A 144 -8.73 -3.78 15.11
C LEU A 144 -7.48 -2.99 15.51
N ARG A 145 -6.49 -3.66 16.09
CA ARG A 145 -5.21 -3.05 16.47
C ARG A 145 -4.04 -3.95 16.07
N MET A 146 -2.97 -3.34 15.58
CA MET A 146 -1.68 -4.01 15.37
C MET A 146 -0.52 -3.12 15.81
N GLU A 147 0.66 -3.70 15.99
CA GLU A 147 1.90 -2.98 16.28
C GLU A 147 2.69 -2.78 14.98
N VAL A 148 3.10 -1.54 14.70
CA VAL A 148 3.91 -1.18 13.52
C VAL A 148 5.06 -0.30 13.97
N GLY A 149 6.29 -0.81 13.87
CA GLY A 149 7.49 -0.10 14.33
C GLY A 149 7.44 0.28 15.83
N GLY A 150 6.88 -0.60 16.66
CA GLY A 150 6.70 -0.37 18.11
C GLY A 150 5.49 0.50 18.50
N HIS A 151 4.74 1.04 17.53
CA HIS A 151 3.58 1.88 17.79
C HIS A 151 2.25 1.14 17.56
N PRO A 152 1.23 1.34 18.42
CA PRO A 152 -0.10 0.81 18.17
C PRO A 152 -0.79 1.57 17.02
N VAL A 153 -1.31 0.81 16.07
CA VAL A 153 -2.08 1.31 14.92
C VAL A 153 -3.48 0.72 15.02
N TYR A 154 -4.49 1.60 15.00
CA TYR A 154 -5.88 1.19 14.91
C TYR A 154 -6.30 1.12 13.44
N LEU A 155 -6.99 0.04 13.11
CA LEU A 155 -7.49 -0.25 11.78
C LEU A 155 -9.00 -0.46 11.88
N GLU A 156 -9.74 0.25 11.06
CA GLU A 156 -11.19 0.19 11.00
C GLU A 156 -11.57 -0.36 9.61
N PRO A 157 -11.94 -1.63 9.52
CA PRO A 157 -12.40 -2.22 8.27
C PRO A 157 -13.87 -1.93 8.07
N ASP A 158 -14.29 -1.84 6.81
CA ASP A 158 -15.68 -1.51 6.47
C ASP A 158 -16.64 -2.57 7.05
N LEU A 159 -16.24 -3.86 7.05
CA LEU A 159 -16.97 -4.95 7.70
C LEU A 159 -15.98 -6.08 8.05
N VAL A 160 -15.96 -6.57 9.30
CA VAL A 160 -15.16 -7.77 9.63
C VAL A 160 -16.04 -8.89 10.13
N ALA A 161 -15.59 -10.08 9.74
CA ALA A 161 -15.94 -11.34 10.34
C ALA A 161 -17.40 -11.71 10.13
N PHE A 162 -17.62 -12.34 8.99
CA PHE A 162 -18.55 -13.45 8.97
C PHE A 162 -17.89 -14.71 9.51
N LYS A 163 -18.39 -15.25 10.63
CA LYS A 163 -18.03 -16.62 11.03
C LYS A 163 -18.86 -17.60 10.22
N PHE A 164 -18.22 -18.25 9.25
CA PHE A 164 -18.79 -19.38 8.51
C PHE A 164 -18.05 -20.66 8.86
N GLY A 165 -18.78 -21.68 9.31
CA GLY A 165 -18.16 -22.86 9.91
C GLY A 165 -17.21 -22.42 11.03
N ASP A 166 -15.93 -22.78 10.89
CA ASP A 166 -14.90 -22.49 11.88
C ASP A 166 -13.99 -21.31 11.51
N ARG A 167 -14.32 -20.54 10.46
CA ARG A 167 -13.47 -19.47 9.94
C ARG A 167 -14.14 -18.10 9.96
N LEU A 168 -13.34 -17.06 10.23
CA LEU A 168 -13.67 -15.65 10.13
C LEU A 168 -13.18 -15.13 8.77
N TYR A 169 -14.05 -14.39 8.08
CA TYR A 169 -13.75 -13.76 6.79
C TYR A 169 -13.73 -12.24 6.90
N VAL A 170 -12.74 -11.60 6.27
CA VAL A 170 -12.74 -10.14 6.06
C VAL A 170 -13.56 -9.83 4.82
N VAL A 171 -14.42 -8.80 4.91
CA VAL A 171 -15.30 -8.38 3.82
C VAL A 171 -15.01 -6.92 3.50
N GLU A 172 -14.61 -6.65 2.25
CA GLU A 172 -14.32 -5.29 1.78
C GLU A 172 -15.43 -4.80 0.87
N ILE A 173 -15.95 -3.60 1.14
CA ILE A 173 -16.92 -2.94 0.25
C ILE A 173 -16.18 -1.86 -0.53
N LYS A 174 -16.25 -1.90 -1.86
CA LYS A 174 -15.62 -0.92 -2.76
C LYS A 174 -16.59 -0.47 -3.84
N SER A 175 -16.41 0.76 -4.32
CA SER A 175 -17.33 1.39 -5.29
C SER A 175 -16.89 1.28 -6.75
N PHE A 176 -15.86 0.49 -7.05
CA PHE A 176 -15.48 0.21 -8.44
C PHE A 176 -16.34 -0.91 -9.03
N PRO A 177 -16.75 -0.80 -10.30
CA PRO A 177 -17.67 -1.76 -10.92
C PRO A 177 -17.03 -3.12 -11.14
N VAL A 178 -17.84 -4.16 -10.93
CA VAL A 178 -17.58 -5.54 -11.37
C VAL A 178 -18.38 -5.76 -12.66
N VAL A 179 -17.72 -5.57 -13.80
CA VAL A 179 -18.30 -5.66 -15.14
C VAL A 179 -18.19 -7.10 -15.63
N ASP A 180 -19.34 -7.73 -15.89
CA ASP A 180 -19.42 -9.11 -16.38
C ASP A 180 -18.59 -10.12 -15.54
N GLY A 181 -18.58 -9.91 -14.22
CA GLY A 181 -17.85 -10.74 -13.27
C GLY A 181 -16.37 -10.40 -13.12
N GLN A 182 -15.88 -9.37 -13.80
CA GLN A 182 -14.48 -8.92 -13.74
C GLN A 182 -14.39 -7.48 -13.22
N ALA A 183 -13.36 -7.20 -12.44
CA ALA A 183 -13.02 -5.85 -11.99
C ALA A 183 -11.59 -5.53 -12.42
N ASP A 184 -11.26 -4.24 -12.46
CA ASP A 184 -9.90 -3.78 -12.73
C ASP A 184 -8.90 -4.45 -11.77
N ALA A 185 -7.92 -5.15 -12.32
CA ALA A 185 -6.97 -5.96 -11.56
C ALA A 185 -6.13 -5.12 -10.59
N ALA A 186 -5.82 -3.86 -10.93
CA ALA A 186 -5.07 -2.96 -10.06
C ALA A 186 -5.93 -2.50 -8.87
N LEU A 187 -7.22 -2.22 -9.10
CA LEU A 187 -8.16 -1.88 -8.03
C LEU A 187 -8.44 -3.06 -7.10
N VAL A 188 -8.61 -4.27 -7.66
CA VAL A 188 -8.74 -5.50 -6.87
C VAL A 188 -7.49 -5.73 -6.03
N LYS A 189 -6.30 -5.67 -6.63
CA LYS A 189 -5.03 -5.81 -5.90
C LYS A 189 -4.93 -4.80 -4.77
N SER A 190 -5.25 -3.53 -5.01
CA SER A 190 -5.22 -2.48 -3.98
C SER A 190 -6.17 -2.77 -2.82
N ALA A 191 -7.41 -3.18 -3.11
CA ALA A 191 -8.39 -3.55 -2.09
C ALA A 191 -7.97 -4.80 -1.31
N THR A 192 -7.46 -5.83 -1.99
CA THR A 192 -6.96 -7.06 -1.37
C THR A 192 -5.78 -6.77 -0.44
N THR A 193 -4.82 -5.93 -0.85
CA THR A 193 -3.70 -5.58 0.02
C THR A 193 -4.15 -4.80 1.26
N GLN A 194 -5.16 -3.92 1.15
CA GLN A 194 -5.75 -3.26 2.33
C GLN A 194 -6.37 -4.30 3.28
N ALA A 195 -7.14 -5.26 2.75
CA ALA A 195 -7.75 -6.32 3.54
C ALA A 195 -6.73 -7.21 4.27
N CYS A 196 -5.52 -7.38 3.71
CA CYS A 196 -4.44 -8.13 4.35
C CYS A 196 -4.04 -7.53 5.70
N ALA A 197 -4.07 -6.19 5.84
CA ALA A 197 -3.79 -5.53 7.11
C ALA A 197 -4.84 -5.93 8.17
N TYR A 198 -6.10 -6.07 7.77
CA TYR A 198 -7.19 -6.48 8.64
C TYR A 198 -7.08 -7.96 9.04
N ILE A 199 -6.73 -8.84 8.11
CA ILE A 199 -6.43 -10.26 8.41
C ILE A 199 -5.33 -10.37 9.46
N LEU A 200 -4.22 -9.65 9.28
CA LEU A 200 -3.08 -9.70 10.19
C LEU A 200 -3.41 -9.11 11.57
N ALA A 201 -4.15 -7.99 11.63
CA ALA A 201 -4.59 -7.42 12.90
C ALA A 201 -5.57 -8.35 13.65
N LEU A 202 -6.47 -9.01 12.92
CA LEU A 202 -7.41 -9.97 13.51
C LEU A 202 -6.67 -11.21 14.05
N ARG A 203 -5.73 -11.77 13.29
CA ARG A 203 -4.87 -12.86 13.76
C ARG A 203 -4.11 -12.47 15.03
N ALA A 204 -3.49 -11.29 15.04
CA ALA A 204 -2.76 -10.79 16.21
C ALA A 204 -3.66 -10.64 17.45
N MET A 205 -4.89 -10.13 17.27
CA MET A 205 -5.88 -10.03 18.34
C MET A 205 -6.25 -11.42 18.91
N LEU A 206 -6.48 -12.41 18.05
CA LEU A 206 -6.86 -13.76 18.48
C LEU A 206 -5.71 -14.50 19.17
N THR A 207 -4.49 -14.39 18.66
CA THR A 207 -3.28 -14.90 19.33
C THR A 207 -3.10 -14.27 20.70
N ALA A 208 -3.30 -12.96 20.84
CA ALA A 208 -3.22 -12.29 22.15
C ALA A 208 -4.28 -12.79 23.15
N ALA A 209 -5.40 -13.33 22.67
CA ALA A 209 -6.44 -13.96 23.47
C ALA A 209 -6.24 -15.48 23.67
N GLY A 210 -5.08 -16.04 23.28
CA GLY A 210 -4.73 -17.46 23.42
C GLY A 210 -5.42 -18.37 22.42
N ILE A 211 -5.78 -17.85 21.24
CA ILE A 211 -6.37 -18.62 20.13
C ILE A 211 -5.30 -18.69 19.03
N ASP A 212 -4.55 -19.78 19.01
CA ASP A 212 -3.36 -19.94 18.16
C ASP A 212 -3.63 -20.73 16.87
N ASP A 213 -4.90 -20.97 16.52
CA ASP A 213 -5.26 -21.60 15.25
C ASP A 213 -5.04 -20.60 14.09
N PRO A 214 -4.06 -20.82 13.21
CA PRO A 214 -3.79 -19.90 12.10
C PRO A 214 -4.92 -19.89 11.04
N ASP A 215 -5.72 -20.95 10.99
CA ASP A 215 -6.78 -21.14 10.00
C ASP A 215 -8.10 -20.47 10.38
N ILE A 216 -8.24 -20.03 11.65
CA ILE A 216 -9.44 -19.37 12.15
C ILE A 216 -9.75 -18.07 11.41
N VAL A 217 -8.74 -17.39 10.88
CA VAL A 217 -8.91 -16.25 9.97
C VAL A 217 -8.54 -16.70 8.56
N SER A 218 -9.52 -16.66 7.66
CA SER A 218 -9.34 -17.04 6.27
C SER A 218 -8.38 -16.08 5.54
N ASP A 219 -7.49 -16.64 4.71
CA ASP A 219 -6.71 -15.86 3.73
C ASP A 219 -7.57 -15.39 2.54
N LYS A 220 -8.74 -16.01 2.34
CA LYS A 220 -9.72 -15.54 1.36
C LYS A 220 -10.54 -14.41 1.96
N ILE A 221 -10.67 -13.32 1.21
CA ILE A 221 -11.55 -12.20 1.53
C ILE A 221 -12.79 -12.26 0.63
N VAL A 222 -13.87 -11.62 1.06
CA VAL A 222 -15.00 -11.32 0.19
C VAL A 222 -14.90 -9.86 -0.24
N LEU A 223 -14.79 -9.62 -1.54
CA LEU A 223 -14.81 -8.28 -2.10
C LEU A 223 -16.19 -8.01 -2.67
N ILE A 224 -16.82 -6.92 -2.25
CA ILE A 224 -18.16 -6.48 -2.68
C ILE A 224 -18.03 -5.20 -3.47
N GLY A 225 -18.69 -5.14 -4.62
CA GLY A 225 -18.75 -3.95 -5.45
C GLY A 225 -20.03 -3.86 -6.28
N PRO A 226 -20.28 -2.71 -6.95
CA PRO A 226 -21.42 -2.54 -7.83
C PRO A 226 -21.35 -3.49 -9.03
N LYS A 227 -22.46 -4.17 -9.34
CA LYS A 227 -22.59 -5.04 -10.50
C LYS A 227 -22.77 -4.20 -11.76
N ASN A 228 -21.89 -4.40 -12.74
CA ASN A 228 -21.86 -3.66 -14.00
C ASN A 228 -21.90 -2.15 -13.72
N PHE A 229 -22.82 -1.41 -14.34
CA PHE A 229 -23.01 0.02 -14.15
C PHE A 229 -24.20 0.35 -13.24
N THR A 230 -24.59 -0.57 -12.36
CA THR A 230 -25.73 -0.42 -11.46
C THR A 230 -25.26 -0.27 -10.02
N ASN A 231 -26.13 0.26 -9.14
CA ASN A 231 -25.88 0.25 -7.70
C ASN A 231 -26.21 -1.10 -7.04
N ARG A 232 -26.56 -2.14 -7.80
CA ARG A 232 -26.84 -3.46 -7.21
C ARG A 232 -25.52 -4.11 -6.77
N PRO A 233 -25.35 -4.50 -5.50
CA PRO A 233 -24.10 -5.11 -5.05
C PRO A 233 -23.97 -6.55 -5.55
N THR A 234 -22.74 -6.92 -5.88
CA THR A 234 -22.26 -8.28 -6.16
C THR A 234 -20.95 -8.50 -5.42
N GLY A 235 -20.57 -9.75 -5.21
CA GLY A 235 -19.31 -10.06 -4.54
C GLY A 235 -18.65 -11.33 -5.05
N ALA A 236 -17.38 -11.50 -4.71
CA ALA A 236 -16.61 -12.68 -5.02
C ALA A 236 -15.53 -12.92 -3.97
N PHE A 237 -15.07 -14.17 -3.86
CA PHE A 237 -13.86 -14.50 -3.12
C PHE A 237 -12.62 -14.02 -3.85
N VAL A 238 -11.66 -13.49 -3.09
CA VAL A 238 -10.30 -13.22 -3.58
C VAL A 238 -9.32 -13.91 -2.64
N ASP A 239 -8.41 -14.71 -3.20
CA ASP A 239 -7.32 -15.31 -2.44
C ASP A 239 -6.25 -14.25 -2.15
N ALA A 240 -6.04 -13.94 -0.88
CA ALA A 240 -5.08 -12.95 -0.42
C ALA A 240 -3.82 -13.58 0.18
N ARG A 241 -3.65 -14.91 0.17
CA ARG A 241 -2.57 -15.61 0.89
C ARG A 241 -1.18 -15.06 0.59
N ASN A 242 -0.90 -14.82 -0.70
CA ASN A 242 0.41 -14.31 -1.12
C ASN A 242 0.66 -12.89 -0.62
N GLN A 243 -0.36 -12.04 -0.66
CA GLN A 243 -0.35 -10.66 -0.18
C GLN A 243 -0.24 -10.62 1.34
N VAL A 244 -0.99 -11.45 2.07
CA VAL A 244 -0.86 -11.58 3.53
C VAL A 244 0.58 -11.94 3.92
N ASN A 245 1.17 -12.92 3.24
CA ASN A 245 2.56 -13.31 3.46
C ASN A 245 3.56 -12.20 3.13
N ASN A 246 3.32 -11.43 2.05
CA ASN A 246 4.14 -10.30 1.67
C ASN A 246 4.08 -9.18 2.72
N LEU A 247 2.89 -8.77 3.13
CA LEU A 247 2.68 -7.72 4.12
C LEU A 247 3.25 -8.12 5.49
N ALA A 248 3.05 -9.36 5.93
CA ALA A 248 3.64 -9.88 7.16
C ALA A 248 5.18 -9.78 7.14
N ARG A 249 5.81 -10.11 6.00
CA ARG A 249 7.26 -9.94 5.81
C ARG A 249 7.69 -8.47 5.81
N GLN A 250 6.88 -7.55 5.30
CA GLN A 250 7.22 -6.12 5.35
C GLN A 250 7.10 -5.56 6.76
N LEU A 251 6.05 -5.93 7.50
CA LEU A 251 5.87 -5.53 8.88
C LEU A 251 7.02 -6.02 9.77
N SER A 252 7.51 -7.26 9.55
CA SER A 252 8.67 -7.76 10.29
C SER A 252 9.97 -7.05 9.95
N ARG A 253 10.12 -6.54 8.71
CA ARG A 253 11.26 -5.68 8.32
C ARG A 253 11.21 -4.31 8.97
N ILE A 254 10.02 -3.71 9.13
CA ILE A 254 9.84 -2.47 9.89
C ILE A 254 10.29 -2.68 11.35
N GLY A 255 10.10 -3.88 11.91
CA GLY A 255 10.66 -4.23 13.22
C GLY A 255 12.19 -4.17 13.31
N ARG A 256 12.90 -4.14 12.17
CA ARG A 256 14.36 -3.99 12.05
C ARG A 256 14.77 -2.63 11.50
N ILE A 257 13.91 -1.61 11.65
CA ILE A 257 14.21 -0.25 11.19
C ILE A 257 15.49 0.31 11.80
N GLY A 258 15.88 -0.14 13.01
CA GLY A 258 17.12 0.25 13.68
C GLY A 258 18.36 0.08 12.79
N ASP A 259 18.47 -1.04 12.08
CA ASP A 259 19.58 -1.31 11.14
C ASP A 259 19.66 -0.28 10.01
N LEU A 260 18.50 0.23 9.55
CA LEU A 260 18.44 1.29 8.54
C LEU A 260 18.77 2.65 9.14
N LEU A 261 18.37 2.90 10.39
CA LEU A 261 18.67 4.15 11.11
C LEU A 261 20.16 4.30 11.39
N ASP A 262 20.88 3.20 11.63
CA ASP A 262 22.33 3.20 11.84
C ASP A 262 23.12 3.65 10.60
N LEU A 263 22.51 3.60 9.41
CA LEU A 263 23.10 4.04 8.16
C LEU A 263 22.79 5.52 7.84
N LEU A 264 21.95 6.17 8.63
CA LEU A 264 21.56 7.56 8.39
C LEU A 264 22.54 8.53 9.05
N PRO A 265 22.77 9.72 8.45
CA PRO A 265 23.61 10.74 9.08
C PRO A 265 23.07 11.18 10.45
N ASP A 266 23.98 11.45 11.38
CA ASP A 266 23.65 12.02 12.68
C ASP A 266 22.94 13.37 12.53
N GLY A 267 21.91 13.58 13.35
CA GLY A 267 21.13 14.83 13.34
C GLY A 267 20.17 14.98 12.15
N LEU A 268 20.04 13.96 11.28
CA LEU A 268 19.09 13.99 10.19
C LEU A 268 17.65 14.20 10.72
N THR A 269 16.96 15.17 10.14
CA THR A 269 15.54 15.42 10.39
C THR A 269 14.82 15.89 9.13
N PHE A 270 13.54 15.58 9.03
CA PHE A 270 12.60 16.06 8.03
C PHE A 270 11.62 17.07 8.61
N ASP A 271 11.87 17.58 9.83
CA ASP A 271 11.06 18.63 10.43
C ASP A 271 10.95 19.81 9.46
N LEU A 272 9.74 20.35 9.34
CA LEU A 272 9.46 21.54 8.55
C LEU A 272 9.58 22.82 9.38
N SER A 273 9.78 22.68 10.70
CA SER A 273 9.90 23.76 11.68
C SER A 273 8.77 24.77 11.53
N PRO A 274 7.50 24.34 11.74
CA PRO A 274 6.37 25.21 11.52
C PRO A 274 6.35 26.39 12.51
N ASP A 275 5.90 27.56 12.06
CA ASP A 275 5.60 28.69 12.94
C ASP A 275 4.32 28.47 13.77
N GLU A 276 3.95 29.45 14.60
CA GLU A 276 2.73 29.40 15.42
C GLU A 276 1.43 29.21 14.60
N SER A 277 1.45 29.60 13.32
CA SER A 277 0.32 29.42 12.40
C SER A 277 0.36 28.07 11.65
N GLY A 278 1.35 27.23 11.93
CA GLY A 278 1.54 25.93 11.29
C GLY A 278 2.23 26.01 9.92
N ARG A 279 2.74 27.18 9.50
CA ARG A 279 3.41 27.33 8.20
C ARG A 279 4.86 26.86 8.29
N PRO A 280 5.33 26.02 7.34
CA PRO A 280 6.69 25.51 7.37
C PRO A 280 7.71 26.63 7.15
N GLN A 281 8.69 26.76 8.04
CA GLN A 281 9.73 27.81 7.98
C GLN A 281 11.10 27.30 7.55
N ARG A 282 11.32 25.98 7.53
CA ARG A 282 12.62 25.40 7.16
C ARG A 282 13.04 25.83 5.74
N PRO A 283 14.30 26.25 5.51
CA PRO A 283 14.78 26.52 4.16
C PRO A 283 14.64 25.29 3.24
N ARG A 284 14.17 25.52 2.00
CA ARG A 284 13.87 24.44 1.06
C ARG A 284 15.10 23.63 0.67
N ASP A 285 16.23 24.30 0.48
CA ASP A 285 17.53 23.70 0.18
C ASP A 285 18.01 22.77 1.30
N GLU A 286 17.86 23.18 2.56
CA GLU A 286 18.16 22.32 3.71
C GLU A 286 17.27 21.07 3.77
N LEU A 287 15.97 21.20 3.46
CA LEU A 287 15.08 20.05 3.38
C LEU A 287 15.46 19.12 2.22
N LEU A 288 15.79 19.67 1.05
CA LEU A 288 16.22 18.88 -0.11
C LEU A 288 17.52 18.12 0.19
N ALA A 289 18.48 18.74 0.88
CA ALA A 289 19.71 18.08 1.32
C ALA A 289 19.43 16.92 2.28
N ALA A 290 18.52 17.10 3.25
CA ALA A 290 18.11 16.03 4.16
C ALA A 290 17.41 14.88 3.42
N LEU A 291 16.56 15.17 2.44
CA LEU A 291 15.92 14.15 1.61
C LEU A 291 16.92 13.40 0.73
N ASP A 292 17.89 14.10 0.15
CA ASP A 292 18.95 13.50 -0.70
C ASP A 292 19.93 12.63 0.11
N ALA A 293 20.04 12.86 1.42
CA ALA A 293 20.87 12.05 2.31
C ALA A 293 20.33 10.63 2.54
N VAL A 294 19.09 10.34 2.14
CA VAL A 294 18.47 9.02 2.30
C VAL A 294 18.22 8.38 0.94
N PRO A 295 18.75 7.17 0.68
CA PRO A 295 18.54 6.48 -0.58
C PRO A 295 17.06 6.30 -0.91
N ALA A 296 16.69 6.67 -2.14
CA ALA A 296 15.36 6.46 -2.69
C ALA A 296 15.44 5.56 -3.92
N SER A 297 14.65 4.49 -3.95
CA SER A 297 14.55 3.58 -5.11
C SER A 297 13.24 3.86 -5.84
N TYR A 298 13.20 4.88 -6.69
CA TYR A 298 11.98 5.23 -7.43
C TYR A 298 11.52 4.07 -8.31
N ARG A 299 10.19 3.87 -8.43
CA ARG A 299 9.58 3.01 -9.46
C ARG A 299 8.36 3.74 -10.03
N PRO A 300 7.95 3.50 -11.28
CA PRO A 300 6.80 4.19 -11.87
C PRO A 300 5.51 4.04 -11.06
N ASP A 301 5.30 2.86 -10.46
CA ASP A 301 4.14 2.57 -9.59
C ASP A 301 4.07 3.45 -8.33
N CYS A 302 5.18 4.08 -7.91
CA CYS A 302 5.16 5.04 -6.82
C CYS A 302 4.22 6.23 -7.11
N LEU A 303 4.02 6.59 -8.39
CA LEU A 303 3.11 7.67 -8.80
C LEU A 303 1.64 7.43 -8.44
N SER A 304 1.28 6.21 -8.03
CA SER A 304 -0.07 5.87 -7.57
C SER A 304 -0.18 5.68 -6.05
N HIS A 305 0.96 5.62 -5.33
CA HIS A 305 1.01 5.05 -3.98
C HIS A 305 1.97 5.73 -2.99
N CYS A 306 2.69 6.78 -3.40
CA CYS A 306 3.66 7.47 -2.54
C CYS A 306 3.65 8.98 -2.80
N GLU A 307 3.48 9.76 -1.75
CA GLU A 307 3.44 11.23 -1.79
C GLU A 307 4.80 11.84 -2.14
N MET A 308 5.91 11.10 -2.00
CA MET A 308 7.26 11.52 -2.41
C MET A 308 7.58 11.20 -3.88
N ALA A 309 6.65 10.60 -4.64
CA ALA A 309 6.97 10.02 -5.95
C ALA A 309 7.52 11.03 -6.96
N TYR A 310 7.03 12.27 -6.95
CA TYR A 310 7.50 13.31 -7.88
C TYR A 310 8.92 13.79 -7.54
N PHE A 311 9.23 13.95 -6.24
CA PHE A 311 10.59 14.21 -5.77
C PHE A 311 11.54 13.10 -6.22
N CYS A 312 11.24 11.84 -5.89
CA CYS A 312 12.09 10.70 -6.23
C CYS A 312 12.25 10.51 -7.75
N ARG A 313 11.18 10.76 -8.52
CA ARG A 313 11.23 10.72 -10.00
C ARG A 313 12.15 11.79 -10.57
N SER A 314 12.13 12.99 -10.00
CA SER A 314 13.01 14.09 -10.40
C SER A 314 14.48 13.69 -10.22
N ARG A 315 14.82 13.13 -9.05
CA ARG A 315 16.17 12.62 -8.76
C ARG A 315 16.58 11.46 -9.67
N ALA A 316 15.70 10.48 -9.87
CA ALA A 316 15.96 9.36 -10.76
C ALA A 316 16.21 9.83 -12.21
N ARG A 317 15.46 10.82 -12.70
CA ARG A 317 15.68 11.43 -14.02
C ARG A 317 17.00 12.17 -14.10
N ALA A 318 17.33 12.98 -13.10
CA ALA A 318 18.59 13.72 -13.04
C ALA A 318 19.82 12.79 -13.03
N ALA A 319 19.71 11.66 -12.34
CA ALA A 319 20.73 10.61 -12.32
C ALA A 319 20.76 9.74 -13.59
N GLY A 320 19.83 9.93 -14.53
CA GLY A 320 19.69 9.08 -15.71
C GLY A 320 19.37 7.62 -15.36
N SER A 321 18.74 7.37 -14.21
CA SER A 321 18.39 6.02 -13.75
C SER A 321 17.40 5.34 -14.71
N LEU A 322 17.63 4.07 -14.99
CA LEU A 322 16.74 3.24 -15.80
C LEU A 322 15.42 2.91 -15.09
N ASP A 323 15.36 3.05 -13.76
CA ASP A 323 14.14 2.78 -12.98
C ASP A 323 12.94 3.63 -13.44
N VAL A 324 13.20 4.79 -14.04
CA VAL A 324 12.14 5.65 -14.61
C VAL A 324 11.37 4.97 -15.76
N LEU A 325 11.95 3.95 -16.39
CA LEU A 325 11.36 3.17 -17.47
C LEU A 325 10.54 1.96 -16.97
N GLY A 326 10.68 1.62 -15.69
CA GLY A 326 9.96 0.52 -15.05
C GLY A 326 10.60 -0.86 -15.24
N SER A 327 10.10 -1.82 -14.48
CA SER A 327 10.77 -3.12 -14.32
C SER A 327 10.82 -3.97 -15.59
N ILE A 328 9.87 -3.80 -16.50
CA ILE A 328 9.88 -4.46 -17.82
C ILE A 328 11.17 -4.13 -18.57
N VAL A 329 11.70 -2.92 -18.41
CA VAL A 329 12.95 -2.49 -19.04
C VAL A 329 14.17 -2.79 -18.18
N THR A 330 14.07 -2.64 -16.85
CA THR A 330 15.24 -2.79 -15.98
C THR A 330 15.60 -4.24 -15.66
N GLU A 331 14.62 -5.15 -15.54
CA GLU A 331 14.87 -6.56 -15.21
C GLU A 331 15.76 -7.27 -16.23
N PRO A 332 15.56 -7.11 -17.56
CA PRO A 332 16.46 -7.71 -18.53
C PRO A 332 17.87 -7.12 -18.51
N LEU A 333 18.05 -5.86 -18.09
CA LEU A 333 19.32 -5.14 -18.18
C LEU A 333 20.32 -5.45 -17.06
N GLY A 334 19.92 -6.23 -16.05
CA GLY A 334 20.77 -6.87 -15.03
C GLY A 334 22.06 -6.12 -14.65
N GLY A 335 22.01 -5.25 -13.64
CA GLY A 335 23.20 -4.55 -13.12
C GLY A 335 23.66 -3.35 -13.97
N ILE A 336 22.87 -2.96 -14.97
CA ILE A 336 23.00 -1.68 -15.67
C ILE A 336 21.92 -0.75 -15.12
N ASP A 337 22.35 0.30 -14.42
CA ASP A 337 21.43 1.15 -13.65
C ASP A 337 21.11 2.49 -14.32
N THR A 338 21.92 2.92 -15.30
CA THR A 338 21.74 4.22 -15.96
C THR A 338 21.67 4.12 -17.47
N VAL A 339 20.92 5.06 -18.07
CA VAL A 339 20.82 5.24 -19.52
C VAL A 339 22.20 5.50 -20.12
N THR A 340 23.03 6.31 -19.45
CA THR A 340 24.40 6.61 -19.89
C THR A 340 25.24 5.34 -19.96
N MET A 341 25.18 4.48 -18.94
CA MET A 341 25.89 3.20 -18.92
C MET A 341 25.38 2.27 -20.04
N ALA A 342 24.07 2.09 -20.16
CA ALA A 342 23.47 1.25 -21.20
C ALA A 342 23.90 1.68 -22.61
N LEU A 343 23.82 2.98 -22.91
CA LEU A 343 24.23 3.52 -24.22
C LEU A 343 25.75 3.48 -24.43
N GLY A 344 26.54 3.66 -23.38
CA GLY A 344 27.99 3.53 -23.44
C GLY A 344 28.44 2.11 -23.76
N LEU A 345 27.86 1.11 -23.09
CA LEU A 345 28.09 -0.31 -23.35
C LEU A 345 27.65 -0.68 -24.78
N ALA A 346 26.48 -0.21 -25.21
CA ALA A 346 25.94 -0.45 -26.55
C ALA A 346 26.83 0.11 -27.67
N ARG A 347 27.53 1.22 -27.42
CA ARG A 347 28.46 1.86 -28.38
C ARG A 347 29.90 1.34 -28.28
N GLY A 348 30.20 0.52 -27.27
CA GLY A 348 31.58 0.14 -26.95
C GLY A 348 32.43 1.29 -26.38
N ALA A 349 31.79 2.35 -25.88
CA ALA A 349 32.48 3.48 -25.24
C ALA A 349 32.76 3.24 -23.75
N ILE A 350 32.12 2.23 -23.17
CA ILE A 350 32.36 1.74 -21.80
C ILE A 350 32.73 0.27 -21.92
N GLU A 351 33.79 -0.14 -21.23
CA GLU A 351 34.15 -1.55 -21.08
C GLU A 351 33.27 -2.21 -20.02
N PRO A 352 32.61 -3.34 -20.32
CA PRO A 352 31.82 -4.07 -19.33
C PRO A 352 32.71 -4.69 -18.25
N ASN A 353 32.20 -4.76 -17.03
CA ASN A 353 32.74 -5.69 -16.02
C ASN A 353 32.27 -7.13 -16.31
N ASP A 354 32.77 -8.10 -15.53
CA ASP A 354 32.48 -9.53 -15.71
C ASP A 354 30.97 -9.85 -15.72
N GLU A 355 30.17 -9.17 -14.89
CA GLU A 355 28.72 -9.37 -14.80
C GLU A 355 27.96 -8.74 -15.98
N GLN A 356 28.56 -7.77 -16.66
CA GLN A 356 27.94 -6.99 -17.74
C GLN A 356 28.28 -7.50 -19.14
N VAL A 357 29.22 -8.44 -19.30
CA VAL A 357 29.73 -8.87 -20.61
C VAL A 357 28.60 -9.33 -21.54
N GLU A 358 27.74 -10.23 -21.06
CA GLU A 358 26.64 -10.79 -21.88
C GLU A 358 25.65 -9.70 -22.30
N MET A 359 25.29 -8.81 -21.36
CA MET A 359 24.37 -7.71 -21.65
C MET A 359 24.97 -6.67 -22.59
N ALA A 360 26.26 -6.38 -22.46
CA ALA A 360 26.97 -5.49 -23.38
C ALA A 360 26.96 -6.06 -24.81
N VAL A 361 27.13 -7.37 -24.99
CA VAL A 361 26.99 -8.03 -26.30
C VAL A 361 25.58 -7.85 -26.86
N ALA A 362 24.55 -8.11 -26.06
CA ALA A 362 23.15 -7.94 -26.47
C ALA A 362 22.84 -6.48 -26.85
N LEU A 363 23.31 -5.51 -26.07
CA LEU A 363 23.15 -4.08 -26.32
C LEU A 363 23.86 -3.62 -27.59
N ARG A 364 25.09 -4.09 -27.83
CA ARG A 364 25.84 -3.81 -29.07
C ARG A 364 25.14 -4.40 -30.29
N HIS A 365 24.60 -5.61 -30.16
CA HIS A 365 23.80 -6.23 -31.21
C HIS A 365 22.54 -5.43 -31.52
N ALA A 366 21.79 -5.01 -30.50
CA ALA A 366 20.60 -4.17 -30.65
C ALA A 366 20.92 -2.80 -31.28
N ALA A 367 22.04 -2.18 -30.88
CA ALA A 367 22.50 -0.91 -31.46
C ALA A 367 22.83 -1.04 -32.95
N ARG A 368 23.50 -2.14 -33.34
CA ARG A 368 23.78 -2.44 -34.76
C ARG A 368 22.49 -2.62 -35.57
N LEU A 369 21.55 -3.44 -35.09
CA LEU A 369 20.26 -3.63 -35.76
C LEU A 369 19.48 -2.31 -35.92
N ARG A 370 19.47 -1.47 -34.88
CA ARG A 370 18.85 -0.15 -34.94
C ARG A 370 19.51 0.75 -35.99
N ALA A 371 20.84 0.74 -36.09
CA ALA A 371 21.57 1.51 -37.09
C ALA A 371 21.26 1.04 -38.52
N GLU A 372 21.22 -0.28 -38.75
CA GLU A 372 20.85 -0.88 -40.04
C GLU A 372 19.42 -0.48 -40.45
N LEU A 373 18.46 -0.54 -39.53
CA LEU A 373 17.07 -0.14 -39.78
C LEU A 373 16.93 1.35 -40.12
N ILE A 374 17.62 2.24 -39.40
CA ILE A 374 17.59 3.68 -39.67
C ILE A 374 18.27 4.00 -41.01
N GLY A 375 19.39 3.34 -41.32
CA GLY A 375 20.09 3.49 -42.59
C GLY A 375 19.25 3.01 -43.79
N ALA A 376 18.50 1.92 -43.63
CA ALA A 376 17.59 1.42 -44.66
C ALA A 376 16.46 2.42 -44.97
N VAL A 377 15.87 3.05 -43.93
CA VAL A 377 14.81 4.06 -44.09
C VAL A 377 15.32 5.33 -44.77
N GLY A 378 16.55 5.76 -44.45
CA GLY A 378 17.20 6.91 -45.09
C GLY A 378 17.55 6.69 -46.56
N ASN A 379 17.83 5.45 -46.97
CA ASN A 379 18.08 5.11 -48.38
C ASN A 379 16.79 4.97 -49.20
N THR A 380 15.66 4.61 -48.58
CA THR A 380 14.36 4.55 -49.28
C THR A 380 13.74 5.91 -49.59
N SER A 381 14.07 6.98 -48.85
CA SER A 381 13.53 8.33 -49.11
C SER A 381 14.26 9.11 -50.21
N ILE A 382 15.46 8.68 -50.62
CA ILE A 382 16.23 9.27 -51.72
C ILE A 382 15.87 8.63 -53.07
N GLY A 383 15.12 7.51 -53.07
CA GLY A 383 14.76 6.75 -54.27
C GLY A 383 13.49 7.22 -55.02
N SER A 384 12.79 8.26 -54.55
CA SER A 384 11.52 8.73 -55.15
C SER A 384 11.61 10.16 -55.69
N SER A 385 12.65 10.44 -56.47
CA SER A 385 12.71 11.59 -57.37
C SER A 385 13.33 11.12 -58.69
N ARG A 386 12.50 10.62 -59.60
CA ARG A 386 12.82 10.51 -61.02
C ARG A 386 11.78 11.26 -61.82
#